data_AF-A0A412Z6C2-F1
#
_entry.id   AF-A0A412Z6C2-F1
#
_cell.length_a   1.000
_cell.length_b   1.000
_cell.length_c   1.000
_cell.angle_alpha   90.00
_cell.angle_beta   90.00
_cell.angle_gamma   90.00
#
_symmetry.space_group_name_H-M   'P 1'
#
loop_
_entity.id
_entity.type
_entity.pdbx_description
1 polymer ?
#
loop_
_entity_poly.entity_id
_entity_poly.type
_entity_poly.pdbx_seq_one_letter_code
_entity_poly.pdbx_strand_id
1 'polypeptide(L)'
;MNFHILTLFPDMVMGGLGTSITGRAMESKTISVEAIDIRDYSKDKHRHVDDAPYGGGAGMVMQPGPVCEAYEALCGRIGRKPRLIYMTPQGRVFNQTIAEELAKEEDLVFLCGHYEGIDERALELIATDYLSVGDYVLTGGELPAMVMIDCISRLVPGVLNNDASAEEESFHDSLLEYPQYTRPEVFRGMEVPEVLLSGHHKNIEEWRRQQSIKRTLERRPDLLEHAALTMKEVKYLDSLRREKGDLEILEELIDQYVKSLNDEASAGRTKRKAMAAAKKLLAEKTCTVGELQGYFKVMGMLAGG
;
A
#
# COMPACT_ATOMS: atom_id res chain seq x y z
N MET A 1 -23.20 6.85 -0.56
CA MET A 1 -22.61 6.09 0.56
C MET A 1 -22.41 7.03 1.74
N ASN A 2 -22.76 6.60 2.95
CA ASN A 2 -22.64 7.40 4.16
C ASN A 2 -21.62 6.77 5.11
N PHE A 3 -20.68 7.56 5.59
CA PHE A 3 -19.69 7.16 6.58
C PHE A 3 -20.03 7.79 7.93
N HIS A 4 -20.11 6.97 8.97
CA HIS A 4 -20.28 7.44 10.35
C HIS A 4 -19.06 7.02 11.17
N ILE A 5 -18.53 7.92 11.97
CA ILE A 5 -17.28 7.69 12.68
C ILE A 5 -17.51 7.97 14.15
N LEU A 6 -17.54 6.92 14.96
CA LEU A 6 -17.62 7.02 16.42
C LEU A 6 -16.20 7.29 16.92
N THR A 7 -15.95 8.49 17.43
CA THR A 7 -14.60 8.96 17.77
C THR A 7 -14.61 9.88 18.98
N LEU A 8 -13.43 10.07 19.57
CA LEU A 8 -13.15 11.09 20.56
C LEU A 8 -12.60 12.38 19.94
N PHE A 9 -12.33 12.42 18.64
CA PHE A 9 -11.72 13.58 17.97
C PHE A 9 -12.42 13.90 16.64
N PRO A 10 -13.70 14.34 16.67
CA PRO A 10 -14.44 14.67 15.46
C PRO A 10 -13.73 15.67 14.55
N ASP A 11 -13.13 16.73 15.12
CA ASP A 11 -12.46 17.77 14.35
C ASP A 11 -11.25 17.25 13.55
N MET A 12 -10.52 16.27 14.10
CA MET A 12 -9.39 15.65 13.40
C MET A 12 -9.87 14.95 12.14
N VAL A 13 -10.94 14.18 12.27
CA VAL A 13 -11.53 13.38 11.19
C VAL A 13 -12.16 14.28 10.14
N MET A 14 -13.01 15.22 10.56
CA MET A 14 -13.68 16.16 9.66
C MET A 14 -12.69 17.09 8.97
N GLY A 15 -11.64 17.52 9.67
CA GLY A 15 -10.56 18.33 9.10
C GLY A 15 -9.74 17.58 8.05
N GLY A 16 -9.50 16.28 8.25
CA GLY A 16 -8.80 15.44 7.27
C GLY A 16 -9.64 15.13 6.03
N LEU A 17 -10.85 14.58 6.24
CA LEU A 17 -11.73 14.12 5.16
C LEU A 17 -12.46 15.26 4.44
N GLY A 18 -12.57 16.44 5.05
CA GLY A 18 -13.21 17.61 4.44
C GLY A 18 -12.39 18.30 3.35
N THR A 19 -11.28 17.70 2.90
CA THR A 19 -10.37 18.30 1.92
C THR A 19 -10.20 17.41 0.69
N SER A 20 -9.55 17.94 -0.36
CA SER A 20 -9.21 17.15 -1.57
C SER A 20 -10.42 16.46 -2.21
N ILE A 21 -10.29 15.20 -2.64
CA ILE A 21 -11.30 14.44 -3.38
C ILE A 21 -12.51 14.08 -2.52
N THR A 22 -12.28 13.65 -1.27
CA THR A 22 -13.33 13.31 -0.30
C THR A 22 -14.15 14.55 0.05
N GLY A 23 -13.50 15.70 0.28
CA GLY A 23 -14.18 16.98 0.49
C GLY A 23 -15.07 17.38 -0.70
N ARG A 24 -14.55 17.30 -1.93
CA ARG A 24 -15.38 17.57 -3.13
C ARG A 24 -16.55 16.60 -3.26
N ALA A 25 -16.34 15.32 -2.95
CA ALA A 25 -17.38 14.31 -3.00
C ALA A 25 -18.48 14.52 -1.93
N MET A 26 -18.11 15.08 -0.77
CA MET A 26 -19.06 15.52 0.25
C MET A 26 -19.84 16.76 -0.21
N GLU A 27 -19.17 17.75 -0.80
CA GLU A 27 -19.81 18.96 -1.37
C GLU A 27 -20.82 18.61 -2.47
N SER A 28 -20.47 17.66 -3.34
CA SER A 28 -21.37 17.14 -4.39
C SER A 28 -22.43 16.17 -3.87
N LYS A 29 -22.39 15.81 -2.58
CA LYS A 29 -23.27 14.83 -1.92
C LYS A 29 -23.20 13.42 -2.53
N THR A 30 -22.09 13.08 -3.17
CA THR A 30 -21.83 11.71 -3.65
C THR A 30 -21.57 10.77 -2.47
N ILE A 31 -20.85 11.28 -1.47
CA ILE A 31 -20.66 10.64 -0.17
C ILE A 31 -21.10 11.59 0.95
N SER A 32 -21.32 11.06 2.14
CA SER A 32 -21.43 11.85 3.37
C SER A 32 -20.49 11.30 4.43
N VAL A 33 -19.98 12.18 5.28
CA VAL A 33 -19.15 11.83 6.44
C VAL A 33 -19.70 12.55 7.65
N GLU A 34 -19.91 11.79 8.71
CA GLU A 34 -20.33 12.31 10.01
C GLU A 34 -19.42 11.75 11.11
N ALA A 35 -18.76 12.63 11.85
CA ALA A 35 -18.05 12.27 13.06
C ALA A 35 -18.94 12.51 14.29
N ILE A 36 -19.13 11.46 15.08
CA ILE A 36 -19.98 11.42 16.27
C ILE A 36 -19.07 11.36 17.49
N ASP A 37 -19.12 12.39 18.34
CA ASP A 37 -18.35 12.44 19.59
C ASP A 37 -18.96 11.46 20.61
N ILE A 38 -18.24 10.38 20.93
CA ILE A 38 -18.70 9.39 21.91
C ILE A 38 -18.95 10.04 23.28
N ARG A 39 -18.27 11.14 23.59
CA ARG A 39 -18.46 11.89 24.84
C ARG A 39 -19.84 12.53 24.97
N ASP A 40 -20.60 12.70 23.89
CA ASP A 40 -21.99 13.18 23.95
C ASP A 40 -22.95 12.14 24.55
N TYR A 41 -22.52 10.88 24.60
CA TYR A 41 -23.28 9.74 25.12
C TYR A 41 -22.81 9.32 26.51
N SER A 42 -21.93 10.10 27.14
CA SER A 42 -21.56 9.88 28.52
C SER A 42 -22.64 10.38 29.47
N LYS A 43 -22.98 9.55 30.46
CA LYS A 43 -23.84 9.92 31.59
C LYS A 43 -23.08 10.65 32.70
N ASP A 44 -21.75 10.72 32.59
CA ASP A 44 -20.92 11.47 33.51
C ASP A 44 -20.99 12.97 33.22
N LYS A 45 -21.09 13.78 34.28
CA LYS A 45 -21.19 15.24 34.17
C LYS A 45 -19.98 15.88 33.47
N HIS A 46 -18.81 15.26 33.59
CA HIS A 46 -17.57 15.72 32.98
C HIS A 46 -17.29 15.04 31.65
N ARG A 47 -18.25 14.26 31.12
CA ARG A 47 -18.16 13.53 29.85
C ARG A 47 -16.98 12.55 29.79
N HIS A 48 -16.63 11.92 30.92
CA HIS A 48 -15.66 10.83 30.93
C HIS A 48 -16.21 9.63 30.16
N VAL A 49 -15.32 8.97 29.42
CA VAL A 49 -15.66 7.82 28.54
C VAL A 49 -14.67 6.68 28.70
N ASP A 50 -13.80 6.75 29.70
CA ASP A 50 -12.75 5.79 29.97
C ASP A 50 -12.61 5.54 31.47
N ASP A 51 -12.10 4.37 31.83
CA ASP A 51 -11.82 3.98 33.22
C ASP A 51 -10.60 3.05 33.29
N ALA A 52 -10.10 2.81 34.51
CA ALA A 52 -9.00 1.90 34.74
C ALA A 52 -9.39 0.46 34.37
N PRO A 53 -8.49 -0.33 33.75
CA PRO A 53 -8.76 -1.72 33.40
C PRO A 53 -8.93 -2.61 34.64
N TYR A 54 -9.90 -3.52 34.60
CA TYR A 54 -9.94 -4.65 35.53
C TYR A 54 -8.70 -5.54 35.35
N GLY A 55 -8.17 -6.07 36.47
CA GLY A 55 -6.91 -6.83 36.47
C GLY A 55 -5.67 -5.96 36.68
N GLY A 56 -5.82 -4.64 36.72
CA GLY A 56 -4.70 -3.70 36.82
C GLY A 56 -3.96 -3.54 35.48
N GLY A 57 -2.96 -2.66 35.46
CA GLY A 57 -2.23 -2.28 34.24
C GLY A 57 -2.01 -0.78 34.17
N ALA A 58 -1.20 -0.35 33.21
CA ALA A 58 -1.12 1.06 32.84
C ALA A 58 -2.21 1.41 31.82
N GLY A 59 -2.56 2.68 31.71
CA GLY A 59 -3.51 3.17 30.72
C GLY A 59 -4.97 3.12 31.18
N MET A 60 -5.86 3.42 30.24
CA MET A 60 -7.31 3.49 30.44
C MET A 60 -8.00 2.66 29.35
N VAL A 61 -9.23 2.22 29.59
CA VAL A 61 -10.06 1.49 28.62
C VAL A 61 -11.35 2.27 28.41
N MET A 62 -11.77 2.43 27.16
CA MET A 62 -13.03 3.11 26.86
C MET A 62 -14.22 2.30 27.40
N GLN A 63 -15.10 2.98 28.11
CA GLN A 63 -16.26 2.40 28.78
C GLN A 63 -17.28 1.87 27.76
N PRO A 64 -17.96 0.75 28.06
CA PRO A 64 -18.92 0.16 27.13
C PRO A 64 -20.18 1.02 26.93
N GLY A 65 -20.63 1.73 27.97
CA GLY A 65 -21.87 2.50 27.95
C GLY A 65 -21.91 3.57 26.86
N PRO A 66 -21.04 4.60 26.91
CA PRO A 66 -21.03 5.67 25.91
C PRO A 66 -20.83 5.15 24.47
N VAL A 67 -20.00 4.12 24.29
CA VAL A 67 -19.73 3.52 22.98
C VAL A 67 -20.98 2.84 22.41
N CYS A 68 -21.64 1.98 23.19
CA CYS A 68 -22.87 1.33 22.75
C CYS A 68 -24.01 2.32 22.55
N GLU A 69 -24.18 3.29 23.46
CA GLU A 69 -25.23 4.31 23.36
C GLU A 69 -25.08 5.18 22.11
N ALA A 70 -23.85 5.55 21.75
CA ALA A 70 -23.57 6.29 20.51
C ALA A 70 -23.99 5.49 19.27
N TYR A 71 -23.62 4.19 19.22
CA TYR A 71 -23.98 3.32 18.11
C TYR A 71 -25.48 3.04 18.04
N GLU A 72 -26.14 2.80 19.16
CA GLU A 72 -27.58 2.55 19.23
C GLU A 72 -28.40 3.78 18.81
N ALA A 73 -27.97 4.98 19.23
CA ALA A 73 -28.59 6.23 18.79
C ALA A 73 -28.46 6.42 17.28
N LEU A 74 -27.28 6.12 16.71
CA LEU A 74 -27.08 6.12 15.26
C LEU A 74 -28.01 5.12 14.56
N CYS A 75 -28.07 3.89 15.05
CA CYS A 75 -28.97 2.86 14.52
C CYS A 75 -30.44 3.29 14.56
N GLY A 76 -30.87 3.95 15.64
CA GLY A 76 -32.23 4.49 15.78
C GLY A 76 -32.54 5.57 14.74
N ARG A 77 -31.56 6.44 14.41
CA ARG A 77 -31.71 7.47 13.39
C ARG A 77 -31.74 6.91 11.96
N ILE A 78 -30.95 5.89 11.68
CA ILE A 78 -30.90 5.24 10.35
C ILE A 78 -32.06 4.24 10.18
N GLY A 79 -32.56 3.64 11.27
CA GLY A 79 -33.62 2.62 11.24
C GLY A 79 -33.12 1.19 10.97
N ARG A 80 -31.81 0.96 10.97
CA ARG A 80 -31.15 -0.35 10.83
C ARG A 80 -29.83 -0.39 11.58
N LYS A 81 -29.22 -1.57 11.69
CA LYS A 81 -27.86 -1.77 12.21
C LYS A 81 -26.87 -1.82 11.05
N PRO A 82 -26.18 -0.72 10.71
CA PRO A 82 -25.15 -0.73 9.68
C PRO A 82 -23.95 -1.58 10.09
N ARG A 83 -23.10 -1.94 9.14
CA ARG A 83 -21.83 -2.63 9.42
C ARG A 83 -20.93 -1.71 10.27
N LEU A 84 -20.40 -2.22 11.38
CA LEU A 84 -19.50 -1.47 12.27
C LEU A 84 -18.13 -2.12 12.29
N ILE A 85 -17.14 -1.37 11.82
CA ILE A 85 -15.75 -1.80 11.77
C ILE A 85 -15.00 -1.16 12.94
N TYR A 86 -14.48 -1.99 13.83
CA TYR A 86 -13.53 -1.56 14.84
C TYR A 86 -12.11 -1.44 14.24
N MET A 87 -11.51 -0.26 14.39
CA MET A 87 -10.13 0.00 13.99
C MET A 87 -9.17 -0.57 15.03
N THR A 88 -8.48 -1.65 14.70
CA THR A 88 -7.60 -2.36 15.64
C THR A 88 -6.43 -3.05 14.94
N PRO A 89 -5.22 -3.06 15.54
CA PRO A 89 -4.11 -3.84 15.02
C PRO A 89 -4.35 -5.36 15.06
N GLN A 90 -5.35 -5.83 15.82
CA GLN A 90 -5.71 -7.25 15.92
C GLN A 90 -6.57 -7.72 14.73
N GLY A 91 -7.08 -6.78 13.94
CA GLY A 91 -7.97 -7.05 12.82
C GLY A 91 -7.27 -7.60 11.58
N ARG A 92 -8.06 -8.02 10.60
CA ARG A 92 -7.54 -8.37 9.27
C ARG A 92 -6.91 -7.13 8.64
N VAL A 93 -5.74 -7.28 8.02
CA VAL A 93 -5.08 -6.16 7.34
C VAL A 93 -5.90 -5.74 6.12
N PHE A 94 -6.27 -4.46 6.09
CA PHE A 94 -7.03 -3.84 5.02
C PHE A 94 -6.28 -3.89 3.69
N ASN A 95 -7.00 -4.21 2.62
CA ASN A 95 -6.46 -4.32 1.27
C ASN A 95 -7.53 -3.91 0.25
N GLN A 96 -7.14 -3.83 -1.03
CA GLN A 96 -8.02 -3.36 -2.10
C GLN A 96 -9.30 -4.19 -2.26
N THR A 97 -9.23 -5.51 -2.10
CA THR A 97 -10.42 -6.39 -2.15
C THR A 97 -11.40 -6.08 -1.03
N ILE A 98 -10.90 -5.79 0.18
CA ILE A 98 -11.77 -5.36 1.30
C ILE A 98 -12.38 -3.99 0.99
N ALA A 99 -11.63 -3.06 0.38
CA ALA A 99 -12.17 -1.76 -0.01
C ALA A 99 -13.34 -1.91 -1.02
N GLU A 100 -13.20 -2.78 -2.01
CA GLU A 100 -14.24 -3.09 -3.00
C GLU A 100 -15.48 -3.75 -2.39
N GLU A 101 -15.28 -4.60 -1.37
CA GLU A 101 -16.38 -5.17 -0.60
C GLU A 101 -17.14 -4.08 0.15
N LEU A 102 -16.43 -3.23 0.90
CA LEU A 102 -17.00 -2.18 1.74
C LEU A 102 -17.67 -1.06 0.93
N ALA A 103 -17.17 -0.75 -0.27
CA ALA A 103 -17.74 0.27 -1.15
C ALA A 103 -19.18 -0.03 -1.62
N LYS A 104 -19.66 -1.27 -1.40
CA LYS A 104 -21.03 -1.69 -1.74
C LYS A 104 -22.04 -1.36 -0.64
N GLU A 105 -21.59 -0.95 0.54
CA GLU A 105 -22.46 -0.60 1.65
C GLU A 105 -23.13 0.76 1.44
N GLU A 106 -24.35 0.91 1.91
CA GLU A 106 -25.06 2.20 1.90
C GLU A 106 -24.58 3.09 3.06
N ASP A 107 -24.47 2.50 4.26
CA ASP A 107 -23.98 3.12 5.49
C ASP A 107 -22.86 2.27 6.09
N LEU A 108 -21.73 2.89 6.44
CA LEU A 108 -20.60 2.21 7.05
C LEU A 108 -20.13 2.95 8.30
N VAL A 109 -19.99 2.22 9.41
CA VAL A 109 -19.59 2.79 10.70
C VAL A 109 -18.15 2.40 11.03
N PHE A 110 -17.35 3.38 11.40
CA PHE A 110 -15.99 3.21 11.91
C PHE A 110 -15.96 3.54 13.40
N LEU A 111 -15.54 2.58 14.22
CA LEU A 111 -15.33 2.78 15.65
C LEU A 111 -13.85 2.99 15.93
N CYS A 112 -13.52 4.20 16.39
CA CYS A 112 -12.16 4.60 16.71
C CYS A 112 -11.89 4.38 18.19
N GLY A 113 -11.09 3.36 18.51
CA GLY A 113 -10.56 3.17 19.86
C GLY A 113 -9.47 4.18 20.21
N HIS A 114 -9.28 4.40 21.51
CA HIS A 114 -8.21 5.18 22.13
C HIS A 114 -7.67 4.44 23.35
N TYR A 115 -6.59 4.96 23.93
CA TYR A 115 -5.97 4.40 25.13
C TYR A 115 -5.54 2.94 24.90
N GLU A 116 -5.85 2.02 25.81
CA GLU A 116 -5.61 0.57 25.63
C GLU A 116 -6.65 -0.10 24.72
N GLY A 117 -7.71 0.61 24.34
CA GLY A 117 -8.79 0.12 23.49
C GLY A 117 -10.17 0.32 24.12
N ILE A 118 -11.11 -0.52 23.69
CA ILE A 118 -12.52 -0.48 24.08
C ILE A 118 -12.84 -1.74 24.88
N ASP A 119 -13.72 -1.62 25.87
CA ASP A 119 -14.24 -2.78 26.61
C ASP A 119 -14.76 -3.86 25.65
N GLU A 120 -14.20 -5.07 25.78
CA GLU A 120 -14.47 -6.19 24.89
C GLU A 120 -15.97 -6.52 24.77
N ARG A 121 -16.74 -6.32 25.85
CA ARG A 121 -18.19 -6.60 25.84
C ARG A 121 -18.95 -5.65 24.94
N ALA A 122 -18.51 -4.40 24.81
CA ALA A 122 -19.11 -3.48 23.83
C ALA A 122 -18.81 -3.96 22.42
N LEU A 123 -17.57 -4.38 22.15
CA LEU A 123 -17.16 -4.89 20.85
C LEU A 123 -17.95 -6.14 20.46
N GLU A 124 -18.11 -7.12 21.36
CA GLU A 124 -18.94 -8.32 21.14
C GLU A 124 -20.41 -8.00 20.81
N LEU A 125 -20.93 -6.88 21.33
CA LEU A 125 -22.33 -6.47 21.12
C LEU A 125 -22.55 -5.75 19.80
N ILE A 126 -21.57 -4.95 19.33
CA ILE A 126 -21.81 -3.98 18.25
C ILE A 126 -20.89 -4.14 17.04
N ALA A 127 -19.67 -4.65 17.20
CA ALA A 127 -18.70 -4.74 16.12
C ALA A 127 -18.99 -5.94 15.23
N THR A 128 -19.05 -5.69 13.92
CA THR A 128 -19.20 -6.74 12.90
C THR A 128 -17.85 -7.16 12.35
N ASP A 129 -16.88 -6.23 12.32
CA ASP A 129 -15.58 -6.43 11.70
C ASP A 129 -14.47 -5.77 12.52
N TYR A 130 -13.28 -6.34 12.40
CA TYR A 130 -12.06 -5.86 13.02
C TYR A 130 -11.04 -5.71 11.90
N LEU A 131 -10.63 -4.47 11.61
CA LEU A 131 -9.68 -4.19 10.53
C LEU A 131 -8.47 -3.40 11.03
N SER A 132 -7.31 -3.77 10.49
CA SER A 132 -6.02 -3.12 10.71
C SER A 132 -5.55 -2.40 9.45
N VAL A 133 -4.83 -1.29 9.58
CA VAL A 133 -4.11 -0.63 8.47
C VAL A 133 -2.65 -1.10 8.33
N GLY A 134 -2.21 -2.04 9.15
CA GLY A 134 -0.92 -2.70 9.04
C GLY A 134 -0.30 -3.07 10.39
N ASP A 135 0.90 -3.65 10.32
CA ASP A 135 1.58 -4.24 11.49
C ASP A 135 2.37 -3.19 12.28
N TYR A 136 1.64 -2.22 12.83
CA TYR A 136 2.17 -1.13 13.67
C TYR A 136 1.07 -0.60 14.60
N VAL A 137 1.46 0.15 15.63
CA VAL A 137 0.53 0.70 16.65
C VAL A 137 0.42 2.21 16.49
N LEU A 138 -0.82 2.72 16.56
CA LEU A 138 -1.15 4.14 16.55
C LEU A 138 -1.83 4.54 17.86
N THR A 139 -1.94 5.84 18.11
CA THR A 139 -2.55 6.37 19.34
C THR A 139 -4.08 6.32 19.34
N GLY A 140 -4.70 6.07 18.19
CA GLY A 140 -6.15 6.00 18.05
C GLY A 140 -6.59 5.52 16.66
N GLY A 141 -7.89 5.24 16.54
CA GLY A 141 -8.48 4.70 15.31
C GLY A 141 -8.79 5.73 14.21
N GLU A 142 -8.60 7.03 14.45
CA GLU A 142 -8.99 8.09 13.51
C GLU A 142 -8.19 8.06 12.20
N LEU A 143 -6.85 7.92 12.29
CA LEU A 143 -6.01 7.81 11.09
C LEU A 143 -6.36 6.54 10.28
N PRO A 144 -6.47 5.34 10.87
CA PRO A 144 -6.97 4.15 10.19
C PRO A 144 -8.32 4.36 9.48
N ALA A 145 -9.30 4.95 10.19
CA ALA A 145 -10.61 5.20 9.62
C ALA A 145 -10.53 6.15 8.42
N MET A 146 -9.77 7.24 8.51
CA MET A 146 -9.59 8.17 7.38
C MET A 146 -8.90 7.51 6.18
N VAL A 147 -7.88 6.66 6.41
CA VAL A 147 -7.21 5.91 5.35
C VAL A 147 -8.20 4.98 4.62
N MET A 148 -9.01 4.23 5.38
CA MET A 148 -10.00 3.32 4.78
C MET A 148 -11.09 4.10 4.06
N ILE A 149 -11.63 5.18 4.65
CA ILE A 149 -12.67 6.00 4.03
C ILE A 149 -12.17 6.65 2.73
N ASP A 150 -10.95 7.17 2.69
CA ASP A 150 -10.36 7.70 1.44
C ASP A 150 -10.30 6.60 0.36
N CYS A 151 -9.75 5.44 0.69
CA CYS A 151 -9.62 4.31 -0.22
C CYS A 151 -10.98 3.83 -0.76
N ILE A 152 -11.97 3.65 0.13
CA ILE A 152 -13.33 3.20 -0.22
C ILE A 152 -14.06 4.27 -1.05
N SER A 153 -13.92 5.56 -0.69
CA SER A 153 -14.60 6.66 -1.38
C SER A 153 -14.23 6.72 -2.86
N ARG A 154 -12.98 6.39 -3.22
CA ARG A 154 -12.52 6.35 -4.62
C ARG A 154 -13.31 5.36 -5.48
N LEU A 155 -13.85 4.31 -4.88
CA LEU A 155 -14.63 3.25 -5.54
C LEU A 155 -16.13 3.59 -5.62
N VAL A 156 -16.57 4.65 -4.95
CA VAL A 156 -17.97 5.09 -5.01
C VAL A 156 -18.24 5.82 -6.33
N PRO A 157 -19.24 5.40 -7.12
CA PRO A 157 -19.57 6.04 -8.39
C PRO A 157 -19.81 7.54 -8.24
N GLY A 158 -19.14 8.33 -9.09
CA GLY A 158 -19.24 9.80 -9.08
C GLY A 158 -18.26 10.51 -8.14
N VAL A 159 -17.37 9.80 -7.44
CA VAL A 159 -16.28 10.42 -6.68
C VAL A 159 -15.11 10.75 -7.59
N LEU A 160 -14.66 9.79 -8.40
CA LEU A 160 -13.66 10.01 -9.43
C LEU A 160 -14.35 10.24 -10.79
N ASN A 161 -13.90 11.26 -11.54
CA ASN A 161 -14.51 11.65 -12.82
C ASN A 161 -13.99 10.84 -14.03
N ASN A 162 -13.02 9.95 -13.82
CA ASN A 162 -12.37 9.18 -14.90
C ASN A 162 -12.45 7.69 -14.59
N ASP A 163 -13.47 7.01 -15.10
CA ASP A 163 -13.64 5.56 -14.98
C ASP A 163 -12.40 4.78 -15.47
N ALA A 164 -11.69 5.31 -16.48
CA ALA A 164 -10.47 4.71 -17.03
C ALA A 164 -9.26 4.74 -16.07
N SER A 165 -9.26 5.60 -15.04
CA SER A 165 -8.14 5.67 -14.10
C SER A 165 -8.11 4.46 -13.17
N ALA A 166 -9.27 3.88 -12.85
CA ALA A 166 -9.39 2.80 -11.87
C ALA A 166 -8.88 1.44 -12.41
N GLU A 167 -8.90 1.24 -13.73
CA GLU A 167 -8.46 -0.01 -14.38
C GLU A 167 -6.94 -0.13 -14.53
N GLU A 168 -6.18 0.98 -14.39
CA GLU A 168 -4.71 0.98 -14.53
C GLU A 168 -3.96 1.18 -13.20
N GLU A 169 -4.63 1.07 -12.05
CA GLU A 169 -4.04 1.38 -10.73
C GLU A 169 -3.23 0.22 -10.15
N SER A 170 -2.36 0.55 -9.18
CA SER A 170 -1.70 -0.48 -8.39
C SER A 170 -2.72 -1.38 -7.69
N PHE A 171 -2.39 -2.67 -7.61
CA PHE A 171 -3.20 -3.77 -7.08
C PHE A 171 -4.35 -4.22 -7.98
N HIS A 172 -4.69 -3.48 -9.05
CA HIS A 172 -5.45 -4.05 -10.16
C HIS A 172 -4.63 -5.18 -10.81
N ASP A 173 -5.27 -6.30 -11.14
CA ASP A 173 -4.61 -7.55 -11.58
C ASP A 173 -3.49 -8.07 -10.64
N SER A 174 -3.43 -7.64 -9.38
CA SER A 174 -2.29 -7.89 -8.46
C SER A 174 -0.94 -7.40 -9.02
N LEU A 175 -0.91 -6.26 -9.70
CA LEU A 175 0.33 -5.63 -10.18
C LEU A 175 0.50 -4.21 -9.64
N LEU A 176 1.75 -3.75 -9.52
CA LEU A 176 2.02 -2.32 -9.27
C LEU A 176 1.92 -1.52 -10.56
N GLU A 177 1.55 -0.23 -10.44
CA GLU A 177 1.47 0.67 -11.58
C GLU A 177 2.85 0.96 -12.20
N TYR A 178 2.85 1.27 -13.50
CA TYR A 178 4.02 1.64 -14.28
C TYR A 178 4.61 3.02 -13.88
N PRO A 179 5.84 3.37 -14.28
CA PRO A 179 6.41 4.68 -14.00
C PRO A 179 5.64 5.79 -14.72
N GLN A 180 5.25 6.81 -13.97
CA GLN A 180 4.64 8.02 -14.50
C GLN A 180 5.69 9.08 -14.82
N TYR A 181 5.50 9.76 -15.95
CA TYR A 181 6.34 10.86 -16.41
C TYR A 181 5.47 12.05 -16.77
N THR A 182 5.97 13.26 -16.53
CA THR A 182 5.31 14.50 -16.94
C THR A 182 6.33 15.49 -17.46
N ARG A 183 5.85 16.60 -18.01
CA ARG A 183 6.71 17.67 -18.53
C ARG A 183 7.61 18.24 -17.43
N PRO A 184 8.86 18.63 -17.75
CA PRO A 184 9.47 18.69 -19.09
C PRO A 184 10.03 17.35 -19.58
N GLU A 185 10.28 17.23 -20.89
CA GLU A 185 10.81 15.99 -21.52
C GLU A 185 12.20 15.59 -21.02
N VAL A 186 13.04 16.56 -20.64
CA VAL A 186 14.36 16.32 -20.06
C VAL A 186 14.46 17.06 -18.73
N PHE A 187 14.61 16.30 -17.65
CA PHE A 187 14.82 16.85 -16.30
C PHE A 187 16.20 16.46 -15.79
N ARG A 188 17.11 17.45 -15.66
CA ARG A 188 18.49 17.24 -15.18
C ARG A 188 19.27 16.19 -16.00
N GLY A 189 19.07 16.18 -17.32
CA GLY A 189 19.69 15.21 -18.23
C GLY A 189 19.04 13.82 -18.23
N MET A 190 17.94 13.63 -17.50
CA MET A 190 17.13 12.42 -17.55
C MET A 190 15.97 12.63 -18.51
N GLU A 191 15.93 11.83 -19.57
CA GLU A 191 14.92 11.93 -20.63
C GLU A 191 13.69 11.07 -20.30
N VAL A 192 12.51 11.54 -20.69
CA VAL A 192 11.31 10.71 -20.73
C VAL A 192 11.51 9.58 -21.76
N PRO A 193 11.11 8.33 -21.48
CA PRO A 193 11.20 7.24 -22.44
C PRO A 193 10.60 7.59 -23.81
N GLU A 194 11.37 7.43 -24.89
CA GLU A 194 10.97 7.82 -26.24
C GLU A 194 9.60 7.24 -26.67
N VAL A 195 9.30 6.01 -26.23
CA VAL A 195 8.01 5.35 -26.49
C VAL A 195 6.82 6.18 -26.01
N LEU A 196 6.95 6.90 -24.90
CA LEU A 196 5.91 7.77 -24.34
C LEU A 196 5.74 9.08 -25.13
N LEU A 197 6.76 9.48 -25.89
CA LEU A 197 6.74 10.66 -26.76
C LEU A 197 6.24 10.34 -28.18
N SER A 198 6.14 9.05 -28.52
CA SER A 198 5.86 8.59 -29.89
C SER A 198 4.41 8.78 -30.36
N GLY A 199 3.45 8.92 -29.44
CA GLY A 199 2.01 8.94 -29.74
C GLY A 199 1.43 7.59 -30.19
N HIS A 200 2.23 6.52 -30.24
CA HIS A 200 1.76 5.19 -30.61
C HIS A 200 1.09 4.48 -29.43
N HIS A 201 -0.21 4.67 -29.26
CA HIS A 201 -1.01 4.13 -28.14
C HIS A 201 -0.71 2.67 -27.80
N LYS A 202 -0.72 1.77 -28.79
CA LYS A 202 -0.45 0.34 -28.57
C LYS A 202 0.96 0.07 -28.00
N ASN A 203 1.97 0.80 -28.46
CA ASN A 203 3.34 0.65 -27.96
C ASN A 203 3.47 1.22 -26.54
N ILE A 204 2.75 2.29 -26.25
CA ILE A 204 2.68 2.91 -24.92
C ILE A 204 2.01 1.95 -23.93
N GLU A 205 0.85 1.37 -24.28
CA GLU A 205 0.15 0.38 -23.46
C GLU A 205 1.02 -0.86 -23.20
N GLU A 206 1.66 -1.41 -24.24
CA GLU A 206 2.57 -2.55 -24.09
C GLU A 206 3.74 -2.21 -23.17
N TRP A 207 4.36 -1.03 -23.34
CA TRP A 207 5.46 -0.59 -22.49
C TRP A 207 5.00 -0.39 -21.04
N ARG A 208 3.84 0.25 -20.82
CA ARG A 208 3.26 0.46 -19.48
C ARG A 208 3.07 -0.87 -18.78
N ARG A 209 2.43 -1.84 -19.43
CA ARG A 209 2.19 -3.16 -18.88
C ARG A 209 3.49 -3.91 -18.56
N GLN A 210 4.48 -3.86 -19.45
CA GLN A 210 5.80 -4.45 -19.19
C GLN A 210 6.49 -3.80 -17.98
N GLN A 211 6.46 -2.47 -17.85
CA GLN A 211 7.05 -1.78 -16.70
C GLN A 211 6.32 -2.08 -15.39
N SER A 212 4.99 -2.25 -15.43
CA SER A 212 4.19 -2.69 -14.28
C SER A 212 4.66 -4.06 -13.78
N ILE A 213 4.79 -5.05 -14.68
CA ILE A 213 5.30 -6.39 -14.34
C ILE A 213 6.72 -6.31 -13.78
N LYS A 214 7.62 -5.57 -14.46
CA LYS A 214 9.01 -5.41 -14.03
C LYS A 214 9.10 -4.81 -12.63
N ARG A 215 8.37 -3.73 -12.37
CA ARG A 215 8.35 -3.07 -11.06
C ARG A 215 7.78 -3.97 -9.97
N THR A 216 6.76 -4.75 -10.29
CA THR A 216 6.17 -5.72 -9.36
C THR A 216 7.20 -6.78 -8.98
N LEU A 217 7.92 -7.35 -9.95
CA LEU A 217 9.03 -8.28 -9.68
C LEU A 217 10.12 -7.67 -8.79
N GLU A 218 10.46 -6.39 -9.01
CA GLU A 218 11.51 -5.70 -8.26
C GLU A 218 11.13 -5.33 -6.82
N ARG A 219 9.87 -4.92 -6.59
CA ARG A 219 9.45 -4.27 -5.34
C ARG A 219 8.46 -5.08 -4.50
N ARG A 220 7.59 -5.84 -5.15
CA ARG A 220 6.52 -6.64 -4.53
C ARG A 220 6.36 -7.98 -5.26
N PRO A 221 7.43 -8.81 -5.29
CA PRO A 221 7.40 -10.07 -6.02
C PRO A 221 6.34 -11.04 -5.48
N ASP A 222 5.89 -10.84 -4.23
CA ASP A 222 4.77 -11.56 -3.61
C ASP A 222 3.45 -11.39 -4.37
N LEU A 223 3.20 -10.23 -4.98
CA LEU A 223 1.97 -10.00 -5.75
C LEU A 223 1.90 -10.82 -7.04
N LEU A 224 3.05 -11.24 -7.59
CA LEU A 224 3.12 -11.98 -8.85
C LEU A 224 2.51 -13.38 -8.76
N GLU A 225 2.37 -13.96 -7.55
CA GLU A 225 1.73 -15.25 -7.35
C GLU A 225 0.23 -15.22 -7.73
N HIS A 226 -0.40 -14.07 -7.58
CA HIS A 226 -1.81 -13.86 -7.85
C HIS A 226 -2.05 -12.93 -9.05
N ALA A 227 -1.01 -12.59 -9.81
CA ALA A 227 -1.11 -11.68 -10.92
C ALA A 227 -1.80 -12.30 -12.15
N ALA A 228 -2.78 -11.58 -12.70
CA ALA A 228 -3.48 -12.01 -13.91
C ALA A 228 -2.63 -11.69 -15.15
N LEU A 229 -1.84 -12.66 -15.61
CA LEU A 229 -0.92 -12.50 -16.73
C LEU A 229 -1.33 -13.36 -17.94
N THR A 230 -1.24 -12.77 -19.12
CA THR A 230 -1.31 -13.46 -20.42
C THR A 230 -0.04 -14.26 -20.69
N MET A 231 -0.10 -15.19 -21.64
CA MET A 231 1.08 -15.99 -22.04
C MET A 231 2.26 -15.15 -22.55
N LYS A 232 2.00 -13.99 -23.19
CA LYS A 232 3.05 -13.08 -23.64
C LYS A 232 3.76 -12.44 -22.44
N GLU A 233 3.00 -12.05 -21.42
CA GLU A 233 3.50 -11.43 -20.19
C GLU A 233 4.25 -12.41 -19.30
N VAL A 234 3.79 -13.66 -19.21
CA VAL A 234 4.53 -14.73 -18.52
C VAL A 234 5.90 -14.92 -19.16
N LYS A 235 5.99 -14.99 -20.50
CA LYS A 235 7.29 -15.08 -21.20
C LYS A 235 8.20 -13.89 -20.91
N TYR A 236 7.63 -12.69 -20.83
CA TYR A 236 8.37 -11.48 -20.48
C TYR A 236 8.86 -11.51 -19.01
N LEU A 237 8.01 -11.94 -18.08
CA LEU A 237 8.39 -12.14 -16.68
C LEU A 237 9.50 -13.18 -16.54
N ASP A 238 9.41 -14.30 -17.26
CA ASP A 238 10.44 -15.33 -17.29
C ASP A 238 11.76 -14.79 -17.85
N SER A 239 11.72 -13.95 -18.88
CA SER A 239 12.94 -13.31 -19.40
C SER A 239 13.58 -12.39 -18.36
N LEU A 240 12.78 -11.63 -17.60
CA LEU A 240 13.28 -10.77 -16.52
C LEU A 240 13.89 -11.60 -15.37
N ARG A 241 13.27 -12.72 -15.01
CA ARG A 241 13.79 -13.64 -13.98
C ARG A 241 15.10 -14.28 -14.39
N ARG A 242 15.22 -14.72 -15.65
CA ARG A 242 16.48 -15.25 -16.20
C ARG A 242 17.58 -14.19 -16.20
N GLU A 243 17.29 -12.99 -16.70
CA GLU A 243 18.25 -11.89 -16.68
C GLU A 243 18.72 -11.57 -15.25
N LYS A 244 17.80 -11.55 -14.27
CA LYS A 244 18.14 -11.37 -12.86
C LYS A 244 19.02 -12.50 -12.33
N GLY A 245 18.67 -13.76 -12.60
CA GLY A 245 19.49 -14.91 -12.18
C GLY A 245 20.88 -14.93 -12.83
N ASP A 246 20.96 -14.59 -14.11
CA ASP A 246 22.23 -14.48 -14.84
C ASP A 246 23.13 -13.38 -14.25
N LEU A 247 22.53 -12.27 -13.82
CA LEU A 247 23.24 -11.18 -13.12
C LEU A 247 23.70 -11.59 -11.71
N GLU A 248 22.90 -12.35 -10.97
CA GLU A 248 23.28 -12.90 -9.66
C GLU A 248 24.48 -13.85 -9.80
N ILE A 249 24.45 -14.76 -10.78
CA ILE A 249 25.58 -15.65 -11.10
C ILE A 249 26.82 -14.83 -11.50
N LEU A 250 26.65 -13.80 -12.32
CA LEU A 250 27.76 -12.93 -12.72
C LEU A 250 28.37 -12.21 -11.50
N GLU A 251 27.54 -11.74 -10.57
CA GLU A 251 28.02 -11.10 -9.34
C GLU A 251 28.80 -12.08 -8.46
N GLU A 252 28.33 -13.32 -8.30
CA GLU A 252 29.06 -14.37 -7.58
C GLU A 252 30.42 -14.69 -8.21
N LEU A 253 30.49 -14.77 -9.54
CA LEU A 253 31.74 -15.01 -10.26
C LEU A 253 32.72 -13.83 -10.12
N ILE A 254 32.21 -12.60 -10.12
CA ILE A 254 33.01 -11.40 -9.82
C ILE A 254 33.52 -11.46 -8.37
N ASP A 255 32.70 -11.86 -7.41
CA ASP A 255 33.11 -12.00 -6.01
C ASP A 255 34.20 -13.06 -5.83
N GLN A 256 34.06 -14.22 -6.49
CA GLN A 256 35.08 -15.26 -6.49
C GLN A 256 36.39 -14.76 -7.11
N TYR A 257 36.31 -14.07 -8.25
CA TYR A 257 37.47 -13.45 -8.87
C TYR A 257 38.14 -12.44 -7.93
N VAL A 258 37.39 -11.53 -7.32
CA VAL A 258 37.95 -10.53 -6.40
C VAL A 258 38.61 -11.19 -5.19
N LYS A 259 38.00 -12.24 -4.62
CA LYS A 259 38.60 -13.01 -3.51
C LYS A 259 39.91 -13.67 -3.92
N SER A 260 40.00 -14.21 -5.14
CA SER A 260 41.22 -14.86 -5.63
C SER A 260 42.42 -13.92 -5.78
N LEU A 261 42.20 -12.59 -5.82
CA LEU A 261 43.29 -11.61 -5.92
C LEU A 261 44.08 -11.41 -4.61
N ASN A 262 43.68 -12.03 -3.50
CA ASN A 262 44.36 -11.97 -2.18
C ASN A 262 44.67 -10.54 -1.66
N ASP A 263 43.89 -9.54 -2.08
CA ASP A 263 44.01 -8.14 -1.65
C ASP A 263 42.72 -7.68 -0.96
N GLU A 264 42.58 -8.07 0.31
CA GLU A 264 41.41 -7.75 1.13
C GLU A 264 41.19 -6.24 1.32
N ALA A 265 42.28 -5.45 1.27
CA ALA A 265 42.21 -4.00 1.46
C ALA A 265 41.51 -3.29 0.28
N SER A 266 41.54 -3.86 -0.93
CA SER A 266 40.96 -3.25 -2.14
C SER A 266 39.72 -3.98 -2.68
N ALA A 267 39.37 -5.15 -2.13
CA ALA A 267 38.31 -6.04 -2.61
C ALA A 267 36.98 -5.32 -2.92
N GLY A 268 36.47 -4.51 -1.98
CA GLY A 268 35.20 -3.78 -2.15
C GLY A 268 35.21 -2.76 -3.29
N ARG A 269 36.35 -2.09 -3.54
CA ARG A 269 36.52 -1.14 -4.63
C ARG A 269 36.62 -1.87 -5.97
N THR A 270 37.34 -2.98 -6.00
CA THR A 270 37.54 -3.82 -7.19
C THR A 270 36.22 -4.44 -7.65
N LYS A 271 35.42 -4.99 -6.72
CA LYS A 271 34.06 -5.49 -7.01
C LYS A 271 33.19 -4.43 -7.67
N ARG A 272 33.08 -3.24 -7.05
CA ARG A 272 32.26 -2.14 -7.59
C ARG A 272 32.69 -1.73 -9.00
N LYS A 273 33.99 -1.66 -9.26
CA LYS A 273 34.53 -1.30 -10.58
C LYS A 273 34.23 -2.38 -11.63
N ALA A 274 34.38 -3.66 -11.28
CA ALA A 274 34.08 -4.78 -12.16
C ALA A 274 32.58 -4.84 -12.50
N MET A 275 31.70 -4.69 -11.50
CA MET A 275 30.25 -4.66 -11.72
C MET A 275 29.80 -3.46 -12.55
N ALA A 276 30.38 -2.27 -12.33
CA ALA A 276 30.06 -1.09 -13.13
C ALA A 276 30.47 -1.26 -14.61
N ALA A 277 31.64 -1.85 -14.85
CA ALA A 277 32.11 -2.15 -16.21
C ALA A 277 31.23 -3.20 -16.90
N ALA A 278 30.90 -4.30 -16.20
CA ALA A 278 30.01 -5.34 -16.72
C ALA A 278 28.63 -4.78 -17.10
N LYS A 279 28.00 -4.00 -16.21
CA LYS A 279 26.71 -3.36 -16.48
C LYS A 279 26.76 -2.40 -17.68
N LYS A 280 27.87 -1.67 -17.84
CA LYS A 280 28.08 -0.79 -18.99
C LYS A 280 28.15 -1.57 -20.31
N LEU A 281 28.95 -2.64 -20.36
CA LEU A 281 29.09 -3.47 -21.56
C LEU A 281 27.77 -4.15 -21.96
N LEU A 282 26.97 -4.60 -20.98
CA LEU A 282 25.64 -5.13 -21.21
C LEU A 282 24.67 -4.06 -21.76
N ALA A 283 24.71 -2.84 -21.21
CA ALA A 283 23.88 -1.73 -21.69
C ALA A 283 24.24 -1.30 -23.12
N GLU A 284 25.52 -1.33 -23.48
CA GLU A 284 26.02 -1.02 -24.83
C GLU A 284 25.86 -2.19 -25.83
N LYS A 285 25.36 -3.35 -25.38
CA LYS A 285 25.20 -4.59 -26.18
C LYS A 285 26.51 -5.08 -26.82
N THR A 286 27.65 -4.79 -26.20
CA THR A 286 28.96 -5.21 -26.70
C THR A 286 29.32 -6.65 -26.33
N CYS A 287 28.65 -7.22 -25.33
CA CYS A 287 28.79 -8.62 -24.92
C CYS A 287 27.50 -9.12 -24.25
N THR A 288 27.38 -10.43 -24.09
CA THR A 288 26.30 -11.12 -23.39
C THR A 288 26.67 -11.39 -21.92
N VAL A 289 25.66 -11.65 -21.07
CA VAL A 289 25.91 -12.02 -19.67
C VAL A 289 26.69 -13.34 -19.59
N GLY A 290 26.42 -14.31 -20.47
CA GLY A 290 27.16 -15.57 -20.54
C GLY A 290 28.65 -15.40 -20.89
N GLU A 291 28.99 -14.47 -21.78
CA GLU A 291 30.40 -14.15 -22.10
C GLU A 291 31.11 -13.54 -20.88
N LEU A 292 30.45 -12.64 -20.15
CA LEU A 292 31.00 -12.06 -18.92
C LEU A 292 31.15 -13.10 -17.81
N GLN A 293 30.15 -13.96 -17.62
CA GLN A 293 30.23 -15.09 -16.68
C GLN A 293 31.42 -16.00 -17.04
N GLY A 294 31.57 -16.36 -18.32
CA GLY A 294 32.71 -17.14 -18.79
C GLY A 294 34.05 -16.46 -18.50
N TYR A 295 34.16 -15.16 -18.76
CA TYR A 295 35.35 -14.37 -18.47
C TYR A 295 35.71 -14.38 -16.98
N PHE A 296 34.79 -14.00 -16.09
CA PHE A 296 35.09 -13.93 -14.65
C PHE A 296 35.34 -15.31 -14.04
N LYS A 297 34.68 -16.36 -14.55
CA LYS A 297 34.98 -17.74 -14.18
C LYS A 297 36.42 -18.13 -14.49
N VAL A 298 36.92 -17.81 -15.70
CA VAL A 298 38.31 -18.08 -16.09
C VAL A 298 39.28 -17.23 -15.27
N MET A 299 38.99 -15.95 -15.10
CA MET A 299 39.85 -15.04 -14.33
C MET A 299 39.99 -15.45 -12.87
N GLY A 300 38.90 -15.91 -12.23
CA GLY A 300 38.96 -16.44 -10.86
C GLY A 300 39.81 -17.71 -10.74
N MET A 301 39.81 -18.57 -11.76
CA MET A 301 40.68 -19.76 -11.79
C MET A 301 42.15 -19.39 -11.98
N LEU A 302 42.45 -18.38 -12.80
CA LEU A 302 43.84 -17.98 -13.10
C LEU A 302 44.49 -17.19 -11.96
N ALA A 303 43.71 -16.43 -11.18
CA ALA A 303 44.24 -15.64 -10.08
C ALA A 303 44.45 -16.43 -8.78
N GLY A 304 43.80 -17.60 -8.63
CA GLY A 304 43.93 -18.47 -7.46
C GLY A 304 45.03 -19.54 -7.53
N GLY A 305 45.84 -19.57 -8.59
CA GLY A 305 46.99 -20.47 -8.75
C GLY A 305 48.32 -19.73 -8.68
#